data_AF-A0A1H8E0Y3-F1
#
_entry.id   AF-A0A1H8E0Y3-F1
#
_cell.length_a   1.000
_cell.length_b   1.000
_cell.length_c   1.000
_cell.angle_alpha   90.00
_cell.angle_beta   90.00
_cell.angle_gamma   90.00
#
_symmetry.space_group_name_H-M   'P 1'
#
loop_
_entity.id
_entity.type
_entity.pdbx_description
1 polymer ?
#
loop_
_entity_poly.entity_id
_entity_poly.type
_entity_poly.pdbx_seq_one_letter_code
_entity_poly.pdbx_strand_id
1 'polypeptide(L)'
;MPVTQDWWGPEEAGWPHVGECRSCGERGHAWEPPPVAPEVRDNASAFARWMREAISHQAGRDGSAFVSHRTEADMALMQWHGPKEVIVHRPILGPAHEHQRERMLVCRECSSSVAYPCRTLRMAAAPYRFDYPGHRAEWL
;
A
#
# COMPACT_ATOMS: atom_id res chain seq x y z
N MET A 1 -19.16 -7.77 -40.36
CA MET A 1 -20.47 -7.60 -39.70
C MET A 1 -20.40 -6.31 -38.91
N PRO A 2 -21.23 -5.29 -39.18
CA PRO A 2 -21.23 -4.09 -38.35
C PRO A 2 -21.87 -4.45 -37.00
N VAL A 3 -21.16 -4.17 -35.91
CA VAL A 3 -21.64 -4.45 -34.55
C VAL A 3 -22.63 -3.35 -34.17
N THR A 4 -23.87 -3.71 -33.91
CA THR A 4 -24.96 -2.80 -33.52
C THR A 4 -24.84 -2.36 -32.06
N GLN A 5 -25.40 -1.19 -31.78
CA GLN A 5 -25.15 -0.30 -30.65
C GLN A 5 -25.92 -0.66 -29.36
N ASP A 6 -26.45 -1.89 -29.24
CA ASP A 6 -27.50 -2.21 -28.25
C ASP A 6 -27.04 -3.10 -27.07
N TRP A 7 -25.72 -3.23 -26.81
CA TRP A 7 -25.20 -4.12 -25.77
C TRP A 7 -24.95 -3.45 -24.39
N TRP A 8 -25.38 -2.20 -24.19
CA TRP A 8 -25.08 -1.47 -22.96
C TRP A 8 -26.09 -1.82 -21.85
N GLY A 9 -25.69 -2.75 -20.97
CA GLY A 9 -26.26 -2.87 -19.63
C GLY A 9 -26.00 -1.60 -18.80
N PRO A 10 -26.69 -1.44 -17.66
CA PRO A 10 -26.65 -0.22 -16.85
C PRO A 10 -25.22 0.11 -16.40
N GLU A 11 -24.92 1.42 -16.32
CA GLU A 11 -23.67 1.99 -15.82
C GLU A 11 -23.40 1.53 -14.37
N GLU A 12 -22.75 0.39 -14.20
CA GLU A 12 -22.20 -0.01 -12.91
C GLU A 12 -20.87 0.74 -12.68
N ALA A 13 -20.61 1.14 -11.44
CA ALA A 13 -19.33 1.71 -11.06
C ALA A 13 -18.19 0.72 -11.41
N GLY A 14 -17.30 1.09 -12.33
CA GLY A 14 -16.19 0.24 -12.78
C GLY A 14 -16.22 -0.13 -14.28
N TRP A 15 -17.22 0.27 -15.05
CA TRP A 15 -17.19 0.11 -16.51
C TRP A 15 -16.19 1.08 -17.16
N PRO A 16 -15.35 0.60 -18.11
CA PRO A 16 -14.27 1.40 -18.66
C PRO A 16 -14.77 2.58 -19.49
N HIS A 17 -14.24 3.77 -19.21
CA HIS A 17 -14.42 4.93 -20.08
C HIS A 17 -13.83 4.64 -21.46
N VAL A 18 -14.64 4.76 -22.51
CA VAL A 18 -14.18 4.63 -23.89
C VAL A 18 -13.52 5.95 -24.28
N GLY A 19 -12.22 5.90 -24.55
CA GLY A 19 -11.42 7.05 -24.95
C GLY A 19 -10.55 6.74 -26.16
N GLU A 20 -10.13 7.79 -26.86
CA GLU A 20 -9.19 7.69 -27.99
C GLU A 20 -7.77 8.00 -27.50
N CYS A 21 -6.82 7.11 -27.78
CA CYS A 21 -5.42 7.33 -27.43
C CYS A 21 -4.85 8.50 -28.26
N ARG A 22 -4.48 9.61 -27.62
CA ARG A 22 -3.91 10.79 -28.30
C ARG A 22 -2.65 10.51 -29.13
N SER A 23 -1.91 9.43 -28.83
CA SER A 23 -0.68 9.09 -29.56
C SER A 23 -0.89 8.17 -30.76
N CYS A 24 -1.92 7.32 -30.77
CA CYS A 24 -2.13 6.36 -31.87
C CYS A 24 -3.52 6.39 -32.50
N GLY A 25 -4.46 7.21 -32.00
CA GLY A 25 -5.83 7.32 -32.53
C GLY A 25 -6.72 6.09 -32.27
N GLU A 26 -6.18 5.05 -31.63
CA GLU A 26 -6.93 3.84 -31.32
C GLU A 26 -7.93 4.10 -30.20
N ARG A 27 -9.17 3.62 -30.39
CA ARG A 27 -10.20 3.63 -29.36
C ARG A 27 -9.98 2.46 -28.43
N GLY A 28 -9.97 2.73 -27.13
CA GLY A 28 -9.75 1.72 -26.12
C GLY A 28 -10.55 1.97 -24.85
N HIS A 29 -10.56 0.94 -24.02
CA HIS A 29 -11.15 0.97 -22.70
C HIS A 29 -10.10 1.41 -21.68
N ALA A 30 -10.32 2.56 -21.03
CA ALA A 30 -9.54 2.93 -19.86
C ALA A 30 -10.01 2.10 -18.67
N TRP A 31 -9.28 1.01 -18.39
CA TRP A 31 -9.51 0.22 -17.20
C TRP A 31 -8.78 0.84 -16.00
N GLU A 32 -9.57 1.29 -15.02
CA GLU A 32 -9.06 1.78 -13.75
C GLU A 32 -9.03 0.62 -12.73
N PRO A 33 -7.87 0.31 -12.14
CA PRO A 33 -7.81 -0.74 -11.14
C PRO A 33 -8.64 -0.37 -9.90
N PRO A 34 -9.30 -1.34 -9.26
CA PRO A 34 -10.07 -1.11 -8.05
C PRO A 34 -9.18 -0.47 -6.97
N PRO A 35 -9.77 0.33 -6.06
CA PRO A 35 -9.03 0.93 -4.95
C PRO A 35 -8.38 -0.14 -4.08
N VAL A 36 -7.31 0.23 -3.37
CA VAL A 36 -6.78 -0.63 -2.30
C VAL A 36 -7.89 -0.89 -1.28
N ALA A 37 -8.09 -2.17 -0.94
CA ALA A 37 -9.09 -2.62 0.02
C ALA A 37 -9.01 -1.82 1.33
N PRO A 38 -10.15 -1.36 1.90
CA PRO A 38 -10.18 -0.58 3.13
C PRO A 38 -9.40 -1.21 4.27
N GLU A 39 -9.51 -2.54 4.44
CA GLU A 39 -8.84 -3.29 5.51
C GLU A 39 -7.31 -3.17 5.44
N VAL A 40 -6.76 -3.10 4.21
CA VAL A 40 -5.31 -2.92 4.00
C VAL A 40 -4.88 -1.50 4.35
N ARG A 41 -5.68 -0.49 3.99
CA ARG A 41 -5.43 0.92 4.36
C ARG A 41 -5.52 1.11 5.88
N ASP A 42 -6.51 0.50 6.49
CA ASP A 42 -6.76 0.57 7.93
C ASP A 42 -5.65 -0.13 8.70
N ASN A 43 -5.20 -1.30 8.24
CA ASN A 43 -4.06 -1.99 8.85
C ASN A 43 -2.77 -1.17 8.75
N ALA A 44 -2.48 -0.57 7.59
CA ALA A 44 -1.32 0.30 7.40
C ALA A 44 -1.37 1.52 8.33
N SER A 45 -2.54 2.15 8.46
CA SER A 45 -2.76 3.31 9.32
C SER A 45 -2.67 2.94 10.81
N ALA A 46 -3.21 1.77 11.19
CA ALA A 46 -3.13 1.23 12.54
C ALA A 46 -1.68 0.94 12.94
N PHE A 47 -0.90 0.28 12.06
CA PHE A 47 0.52 0.05 12.26
C PHE A 47 1.28 1.37 12.47
N ALA A 48 1.09 2.35 11.57
CA ALA A 48 1.80 3.62 11.63
C ALA A 48 1.43 4.44 12.88
N ARG A 49 0.18 4.36 13.34
CA ARG A 49 -0.23 4.98 14.61
C ARG A 49 0.44 4.28 15.79
N TRP A 50 0.30 2.96 15.87
CA TRP A 50 0.85 2.16 16.96
C TRP A 50 2.36 2.36 17.10
N MET A 51 3.10 2.35 16.00
CA MET A 51 4.57 2.51 16.03
C MET A 51 4.98 3.91 16.52
N ARG A 52 4.28 4.98 16.10
CA ARG A 52 4.55 6.34 16.63
C ARG A 52 4.28 6.43 18.13
N GLU A 53 3.15 5.87 18.58
CA GLU A 53 2.79 5.86 20.00
C GLU A 53 3.82 5.05 20.83
N ALA A 54 4.27 3.90 20.32
CA ALA A 54 5.29 3.10 20.97
C ALA A 54 6.65 3.81 21.04
N ILE A 55 7.06 4.49 19.96
CA ILE A 55 8.28 5.31 19.94
C ILE A 55 8.18 6.47 20.94
N SER A 56 7.07 7.21 20.94
CA SER A 56 6.84 8.31 21.89
C SER A 56 6.80 7.84 23.34
N HIS A 57 6.16 6.70 23.61
CA HIS A 57 6.16 6.08 24.93
C HIS A 57 7.60 5.77 25.38
N GLN A 58 8.43 5.20 24.50
CA GLN A 58 9.81 4.90 24.81
C GLN A 58 10.67 6.16 25.04
N ALA A 59 10.45 7.21 24.24
CA ALA A 59 11.16 8.48 24.38
C ALA A 59 10.82 9.22 25.68
N GLY A 60 9.58 9.07 26.18
CA GLY A 60 9.11 9.70 27.42
C GLY A 60 9.53 8.98 28.70
N ARG A 61 10.11 7.77 28.62
CA ARG A 61 10.75 7.12 29.78
C ARG A 61 12.14 7.73 29.91
N ASP A 62 12.43 8.42 31.02
CA ASP A 62 13.71 9.08 31.35
C ASP A 62 14.94 8.20 30.99
N GLY A 63 15.33 8.28 29.72
CA GLY A 63 16.19 7.31 29.08
C GLY A 63 17.56 7.89 28.81
N SER A 64 18.58 7.03 28.79
CA SER A 64 19.91 7.40 28.32
C SER A 64 19.85 8.04 26.91
N ALA A 65 20.82 8.88 26.56
CA ALA A 65 20.92 9.49 25.23
C ALA A 65 20.83 8.47 24.08
N PHE A 66 21.26 7.24 24.31
CA PHE A 66 21.11 6.13 23.36
C PHE A 66 19.64 5.82 23.02
N VAL A 67 18.74 5.85 24.00
CA VAL A 67 17.30 5.63 23.80
C VAL A 67 16.71 6.77 22.96
N SER A 68 17.06 8.02 23.26
CA SER A 68 16.61 9.19 22.50
C SER A 68 17.04 9.12 21.04
N HIS A 69 18.33 8.87 20.77
CA HIS A 69 18.83 8.73 19.40
C HIS A 69 18.21 7.54 18.65
N ARG A 70 17.95 6.42 19.34
CA ARG A 70 17.23 5.30 18.72
C ARG A 70 15.81 5.71 18.32
N THR A 71 15.08 6.39 19.22
CA THR A 71 13.71 6.84 18.92
C THR A 71 13.66 7.86 17.78
N GLU A 72 14.66 8.74 17.64
CA GLU A 72 14.80 9.64 16.50
C GLU A 72 15.04 8.87 15.19
N ALA A 73 15.93 7.88 15.21
CA ALA A 73 16.21 7.03 14.06
C ALA A 73 14.98 6.22 13.62
N ASP A 74 14.22 5.67 14.57
CA ASP A 74 13.00 4.91 14.30
C ASP A 74 11.90 5.81 13.69
N MET A 75 11.77 7.05 14.14
CA MET A 75 10.87 8.04 13.50
C MET A 75 11.30 8.37 12.06
N ALA A 76 12.60 8.52 11.81
CA ALA A 76 13.12 8.75 10.46
C ALA A 76 12.84 7.55 9.54
N LEU A 77 13.05 6.32 10.03
CA LEU A 77 12.72 5.09 9.31
C LEU A 77 11.24 5.02 8.93
N MET A 78 10.33 5.39 9.85
CA MET A 78 8.89 5.46 9.55
C MET A 78 8.59 6.42 8.40
N GLN A 79 9.28 7.55 8.34
CA GLN A 79 9.07 8.56 7.29
C GLN A 79 9.60 8.08 5.94
N TRP A 80 10.81 7.51 5.91
CA TRP A 80 11.44 6.99 4.69
C TRP A 80 10.66 5.80 4.13
N HIS A 81 10.27 4.85 5.00
CA HIS A 81 9.59 3.63 4.60
C HIS A 81 8.06 3.74 4.56
N GLY A 82 7.49 4.95 4.66
CA GLY A 82 6.06 5.18 4.69
C GLY A 82 5.29 4.57 3.50
N PRO A 83 3.96 4.40 3.64
CA PRO A 83 3.16 3.77 2.60
C PRO A 83 3.05 4.65 1.35
N LYS A 84 2.98 4.01 0.18
CA LYS A 84 2.68 4.62 -1.12
C LYS A 84 1.73 3.70 -1.89
N GLU A 85 0.77 4.28 -2.59
CA GLU A 85 -0.09 3.54 -3.52
C GLU A 85 0.59 3.39 -4.87
N VAL A 86 0.58 2.18 -5.40
CA VAL A 86 1.09 1.86 -6.74
C VAL A 86 0.11 0.94 -7.46
N ILE A 87 0.15 0.97 -8.79
CA ILE A 87 -0.53 -0.01 -9.64
C ILE A 87 0.51 -1.04 -10.06
N VAL A 88 0.31 -2.30 -9.67
CA VAL A 88 1.19 -3.40 -10.04
C VAL A 88 0.56 -4.17 -11.18
N HIS A 89 1.35 -4.46 -12.22
CA HIS A 89 0.96 -5.35 -13.30
C HIS A 89 1.41 -6.76 -12.93
N ARG A 90 0.48 -7.67 -12.61
CA ARG A 90 0.82 -9.07 -12.40
C ARG A 90 0.68 -9.84 -13.73
N PRO A 91 1.71 -10.55 -14.20
CA PRO A 91 1.54 -11.50 -15.28
C PRO A 91 0.72 -12.69 -14.76
N ILE A 92 -0.47 -12.92 -15.31
CA ILE A 92 -1.23 -14.14 -15.03
C ILE A 92 -0.71 -15.23 -15.98
N LEU A 93 -0.26 -16.35 -15.42
CA LEU A 93 -0.06 -17.58 -16.17
C LEU A 93 -1.44 -18.20 -16.44
N GLY A 94 -2.00 -17.98 -17.63
CA GLY A 94 -3.29 -18.53 -18.05
C GLY A 94 -3.68 -18.12 -19.47
N PRO A 95 -4.64 -18.82 -20.11
CA PRO A 95 -5.00 -18.63 -21.53
C PRO A 95 -5.77 -17.34 -21.82
N ALA A 96 -6.16 -16.57 -20.80
CA ALA A 96 -6.75 -15.24 -20.94
C ALA A 96 -5.70 -14.19 -20.53
N HIS A 97 -5.17 -13.47 -21.52
CA HIS A 97 -4.19 -12.39 -21.34
C HIS A 97 -4.79 -11.12 -20.73
N GLU A 98 -5.61 -11.26 -19.68
CA GLU A 98 -6.02 -10.11 -18.88
C GLU A 98 -4.92 -9.80 -17.88
N HIS A 99 -4.18 -8.72 -18.13
CA HIS A 99 -3.34 -8.11 -17.12
C HIS A 99 -4.22 -7.65 -15.97
N GLN A 100 -4.38 -8.45 -14.91
CA GLN A 100 -4.91 -7.94 -13.65
C GLN A 100 -3.91 -6.91 -13.14
N ARG A 101 -4.28 -5.62 -13.26
CA ARG A 101 -3.56 -4.55 -12.58
C ARG A 101 -4.19 -4.41 -11.20
N GLU A 102 -3.37 -4.37 -10.16
CA GLU A 102 -3.87 -4.30 -8.79
C GLU A 102 -3.33 -3.02 -8.16
N ARG A 103 -4.20 -2.24 -7.49
CA ARG A 103 -3.69 -1.18 -6.61
C ARG A 103 -3.21 -1.82 -5.32
N MET A 104 -1.98 -1.52 -4.95
CA MET A 104 -1.35 -2.02 -3.74
C MET A 104 -0.79 -0.87 -2.91
N LEU A 105 -0.80 -1.05 -1.59
CA LEU A 105 -0.01 -0.23 -0.66
C LEU A 105 1.36 -0.87 -0.44
N VAL A 106 2.40 -0.15 -0.85
CA VAL A 106 3.80 -0.60 -0.80
C VAL A 106 4.66 0.36 0.00
N CYS A 107 5.86 -0.08 0.37
CA CYS A 107 6.83 0.80 0.99
C CYS A 107 7.42 1.79 -0.04
N ARG A 108 7.49 3.08 0.33
CA ARG A 108 8.09 4.12 -0.50
C ARG A 108 9.55 3.83 -0.85
N GLU A 109 10.32 3.30 0.09
CA GLU A 109 11.76 3.08 -0.07
C GLU A 109 12.09 1.72 -0.70
N CYS A 110 11.42 0.64 -0.28
CA CYS A 110 11.77 -0.73 -0.70
C CYS A 110 11.33 -1.11 -2.11
N SER A 111 10.82 -0.16 -2.91
CA SER A 111 10.23 -0.34 -4.25
C SER A 111 8.84 -1.00 -4.28
N SER A 112 8.26 -1.07 -5.49
CA SER A 112 6.85 -1.40 -5.77
C SER A 112 6.44 -2.87 -5.53
N SER A 113 7.36 -3.74 -5.12
CA SER A 113 7.08 -5.17 -4.96
C SER A 113 6.86 -5.62 -3.51
N VAL A 114 7.09 -4.75 -2.52
CA VAL A 114 6.99 -5.11 -1.10
C VAL A 114 5.76 -4.47 -0.46
N ALA A 115 4.82 -5.30 -0.03
CA ALA A 115 3.63 -4.87 0.70
C ALA A 115 4.02 -4.11 1.98
N TYR A 116 3.30 -3.03 2.29
CA TYR A 116 3.48 -2.27 3.52
C TYR A 116 2.76 -2.94 4.71
N PRO A 117 3.35 -2.98 5.93
CA PRO A 117 4.70 -2.53 6.27
C PRO A 117 5.78 -3.51 5.77
N CYS A 118 6.89 -2.95 5.28
CA CYS A 118 8.03 -3.74 4.80
C CYS A 118 8.79 -4.40 5.94
N ARG A 119 9.64 -5.38 5.60
CA ARG A 119 10.48 -6.12 6.57
C ARG A 119 11.30 -5.19 7.47
N THR A 120 11.87 -4.11 6.95
CA THR A 120 12.64 -3.14 7.75
C THR A 120 11.81 -2.52 8.87
N LEU A 121 10.58 -2.07 8.56
CA LEU A 121 9.70 -1.50 9.56
C LEU A 121 9.21 -2.53 10.58
N ARG A 122 8.98 -3.78 10.17
CA ARG A 122 8.64 -4.87 11.12
C ARG A 122 9.78 -5.16 12.08
N MET A 123 11.01 -5.19 11.58
CA MET A 123 12.21 -5.35 12.42
C MET A 123 12.41 -4.17 13.38
N ALA A 124 12.12 -2.95 12.96
CA ALA A 124 12.15 -1.77 13.83
C ALA A 124 10.99 -1.77 14.86
N ALA A 125 9.82 -2.28 14.49
CA ALA A 125 8.69 -2.47 15.40
C ALA A 125 8.92 -3.59 16.42
N ALA A 126 9.74 -4.58 16.07
CA ALA A 126 9.95 -5.80 16.83
C ALA A 126 10.27 -5.57 18.32
N PRO A 127 11.19 -4.66 18.71
CA PRO A 127 11.52 -4.45 20.12
C PRO A 127 10.35 -3.85 20.93
N TYR A 128 9.55 -2.98 20.32
CA TYR A 128 8.47 -2.27 21.00
C TYR A 128 7.35 -3.18 21.50
N ARG A 129 7.18 -4.38 20.91
CA ARG A 129 6.13 -5.34 21.30
C ARG A 129 6.21 -5.76 22.78
N PHE A 130 7.40 -5.67 23.38
CA PHE A 130 7.64 -6.06 24.77
C PHE A 130 7.30 -4.95 25.77
N ASP A 131 7.39 -3.69 25.33
CA ASP A 131 7.23 -2.51 26.18
C ASP A 131 5.92 -1.76 25.91
N TYR A 132 5.27 -2.01 24.77
CA TYR A 132 4.06 -1.30 24.35
C TYR A 132 2.97 -2.29 23.87
N PRO A 133 1.79 -2.30 24.51
CA PRO A 133 0.71 -3.23 24.18
C PRO A 133 0.03 -2.88 22.85
N GLY A 134 -0.88 -3.75 22.38
CA GLY A 134 -1.73 -3.48 21.21
C GLY A 134 -1.08 -3.73 19.85
N HIS A 135 0.09 -4.38 19.81
CA HIS A 135 0.68 -4.87 18.57
C HIS A 135 -0.13 -6.04 18.00
N ARG A 136 -0.01 -6.26 16.69
CA ARG A 136 -0.58 -7.43 16.00
C ARG A 136 0.53 -8.33 15.46
N ALA A 137 0.23 -9.61 15.28
CA ALA A 137 1.22 -10.59 14.84
C ALA A 137 1.75 -10.29 13.43
N GLU A 138 0.89 -9.77 12.54
CA GLU A 138 1.24 -9.41 11.16
C GLU A 138 2.15 -8.18 11.04
N TRP A 139 2.37 -7.44 12.13
CA TRP A 139 3.26 -6.27 12.18
C TRP A 139 4.70 -6.62 12.58
N LEU A 140 4.95 -7.85 12.99
CA LEU A 140 6.23 -8.36 13.48
C LEU A 140 6.88 -9.31 12.47
#